data_AF-A0A8T3N1M2-F1
#
_entry.id   AF-A0A8T3N1M2-F1
#
_cell.length_a   1.000
_cell.length_b   1.000
_cell.length_c   1.000
_cell.angle_alpha   90.00
_cell.angle_beta   90.00
_cell.angle_gamma   90.00
#
_symmetry.space_group_name_H-M   'P 1'
#
loop_
_entity.id
_entity.type
_entity.pdbx_description
1 polymer ?
#
loop_
_entity_poly.entity_id
_entity_poly.type
_entity_poly.pdbx_seq_one_letter_code
_entity_poly.pdbx_strand_id
1 'polypeptide(L)' 'WKSIKYEEVYLHAYDSVAQAKASLTRYIRFYNSQRPHRSLDGLTPDTVYFSSPPAKLAA' A
#
# COMPACT_ATOMS: atom_id res chain seq x y z
N TRP A 1 -9.49 0.77 1.37
CA TRP A 1 -9.91 2.00 2.07
C TRP A 1 -10.05 1.84 3.59
N LYS A 2 -10.55 0.70 4.12
CA LYS A 2 -10.71 0.53 5.58
C LYS A 2 -9.39 0.65 6.36
N SER A 3 -8.33 -0.05 5.94
CA SER A 3 -7.04 -0.05 6.65
C SER A 3 -6.46 1.35 6.83
N ILE A 4 -6.28 2.12 5.74
CA ILE A 4 -5.72 3.48 5.83
C ILE A 4 -6.54 4.43 6.72
N LYS A 5 -7.86 4.26 6.79
CA LYS A 5 -8.69 5.08 7.67
C LYS A 5 -8.44 4.78 9.14
N TYR A 6 -8.46 3.51 9.52
CA TYR A 6 -8.38 3.09 10.92
C TYR A 6 -6.96 3.01 11.47
N GLU A 7 -5.98 2.75 10.61
CA GLU A 7 -4.58 2.55 11.01
C GLU A 7 -3.74 3.83 10.87
N GLU A 8 -4.24 4.87 10.20
CA GLU A 8 -3.52 6.12 9.95
C GLU A 8 -4.47 7.33 10.19
N VAL A 9 -5.47 7.55 9.34
CA VAL A 9 -6.23 8.82 9.34
C VAL A 9 -6.98 9.10 10.66
N TYR A 10 -7.62 8.11 11.27
CA TYR A 10 -8.39 8.31 12.51
C TYR A 10 -7.52 8.34 13.76
N LEU A 11 -6.25 7.95 13.66
CA LEU A 11 -5.31 7.95 14.80
C LEU A 11 -4.48 9.23 14.86
N HIS A 12 -4.49 10.03 13.79
CA HIS A 12 -3.62 11.19 13.65
C HIS A 12 -4.41 12.47 13.49
N ALA A 13 -4.10 13.46 14.32
CA ALA A 13 -4.47 14.85 14.12
C ALA A 13 -3.33 15.54 13.38
N TYR A 14 -3.49 15.75 12.06
CA TYR A 14 -2.48 16.46 11.28
C TYR A 14 -2.61 17.97 11.47
N ASP A 15 -1.50 18.63 11.77
CA ASP A 15 -1.40 20.09 11.95
C ASP A 15 -1.45 20.83 10.60
N SER A 16 -1.11 20.13 9.51
CA SER A 16 -1.14 20.70 8.16
C SER A 16 -1.39 19.64 7.07
N VAL A 17 -1.83 20.11 5.91
CA VAL A 17 -1.96 19.26 4.71
C VAL A 17 -0.62 18.67 4.28
N ALA A 18 0.49 19.40 4.46
CA ALA A 18 1.82 18.91 4.12
C ALA A 18 2.21 17.71 5.00
N GLN A 19 1.95 17.79 6.31
CA GLN A 19 2.18 16.70 7.24
C GLN A 19 1.29 15.49 6.93
N ALA A 20 0.00 15.74 6.65
CA ALA A 20 -0.94 14.68 6.25
C ALA A 20 -0.43 13.94 5.00
N LYS A 21 -0.04 14.67 3.96
CA LYS A 21 0.53 14.07 2.74
C LYS A 21 1.76 13.23 3.04
N ALA A 22 2.70 13.74 3.83
CA ALA A 22 3.92 13.02 4.16
C ALA A 22 3.63 11.72 4.93
N SER A 23 2.71 11.75 5.91
CA SER A 23 2.32 10.54 6.66
C SER A 23 1.57 9.54 5.78
N LEU A 24 0.60 9.98 4.98
CA LEU A 24 -0.13 9.11 4.06
C LEU A 24 0.80 8.45 3.03
N THR A 25 1.76 9.19 2.47
CA THR A 25 2.76 8.62 1.55
C THR A 25 3.57 7.53 2.22
N ARG A 26 3.99 7.71 3.48
CA ARG A 26 4.71 6.68 4.25
C ARG A 26 3.83 5.44 4.48
N TYR A 27 2.59 5.63 4.91
CA TYR A 27 1.65 4.53 5.15
C TYR A 27 1.38 3.74 3.87
N ILE A 28 1.10 4.42 2.75
CA ILE A 28 0.82 3.76 1.46
C ILE A 28 2.04 2.97 0.99
N ARG A 29 3.25 3.53 1.12
CA ARG A 29 4.48 2.81 0.79
C ARG A 29 4.63 1.54 1.64
N PHE A 30 4.43 1.65 2.95
CA PHE A 30 4.46 0.48 3.85
C PHE A 30 3.40 -0.58 3.45
N TYR A 31 2.17 -0.14 3.21
CA TYR A 31 1.07 -1.02 2.82
C TYR A 31 1.39 -1.77 1.53
N ASN A 32 1.90 -1.09 0.50
CA ASN A 32 2.13 -1.70 -0.81
C ASN A 32 3.42 -2.54 -0.88
N SER A 33 4.48 -2.12 -0.20
CA SER A 33 5.82 -2.72 -0.36
C SER A 33 6.21 -3.72 0.72
N GLN A 34 5.62 -3.63 1.92
CA GLN A 34 6.11 -4.36 3.09
C GLN A 34 5.06 -5.23 3.77
N ARG A 35 3.78 -4.84 3.76
CA ARG A 35 2.72 -5.59 4.45
C ARG A 35 2.31 -6.84 3.65
N PRO A 36 2.40 -8.05 4.22
CA PRO A 36 1.79 -9.25 3.65
C PRO A 36 0.27 -9.15 3.62
N HIS A 37 -0.36 -9.51 2.50
CA HIS A 37 -1.82 -9.47 2.37
C HIS A 37 -2.38 -10.89 2.26
N ARG A 38 -3.29 -11.24 3.16
CA ARG A 38 -3.93 -12.57 3.15
C ARG A 38 -4.70 -12.86 1.86
N SER A 39 -5.29 -11.84 1.23
CA SER A 39 -5.96 -11.97 -0.07
C SER A 39 -5.00 -12.12 -1.25
N LEU A 40 -3.70 -11.92 -1.03
CA LEU A 40 -2.62 -12.08 -2.00
C LEU A 40 -1.68 -13.21 -1.58
N ASP A 41 -2.19 -14.23 -0.89
CA ASP A 41 -1.41 -15.38 -0.41
C ASP A 41 -0.18 -15.00 0.44
N GLY A 42 -0.27 -13.90 1.18
CA GLY A 42 0.84 -13.38 1.99
C GLY A 42 1.86 -12.55 1.21
N LEU A 43 1.65 -12.32 -0.08
CA LEU A 43 2.48 -11.41 -0.87
C LEU A 43 2.07 -9.94 -0.64
N THR A 44 2.96 -9.03 -1.05
CA THR A 44 2.70 -7.60 -1.05
C THR A 44 2.07 -7.18 -2.39
N PRO A 45 1.27 -6.11 -2.42
CA PRO A 45 0.72 -5.57 -3.65
C PRO A 45 1.81 -5.28 -4.69
N ASP A 46 2.94 -4.72 -4.26
CA ASP A 46 4.03 -4.41 -5.18
C ASP A 46 4.57 -5.68 -5.86
N THR A 47 4.72 -6.77 -5.12
CA THR A 47 5.12 -8.06 -5.70
C THR A 47 4.11 -8.54 -6.72
N VAL A 48 2.80 -8.47 -6.43
CA VAL A 48 1.77 -9.02 -7.34
C VAL A 48 1.64 -8.21 -8.63
N TYR A 49 1.71 -6.88 -8.55
CA TYR A 49 1.39 -6.02 -9.70
C TYR A 49 2.62 -5.54 -10.47
N PHE A 50 3.81 -5.55 -9.86
CA PHE A 50 5.04 -5.04 -10.49
C PHE A 50 6.14 -6.09 -10.66
N SER A 51 5.99 -7.31 -10.11
CA SER A 51 6.86 -8.42 -10.52
C SER A 51 6.43 -8.85 -11.93
N SER A 52 7.26 -8.49 -12.91
CA SER A 52 7.23 -8.77 -14.36
C SER A 52 5.96 -9.47 -14.90
N PRO A 53 5.27 -8.92 -15.93
CA PRO A 53 4.18 -9.66 -16.56
C PRO A 53 4.72 -11.01 -17.07
N PRO A 54 3.94 -12.11 -17.04
CA PRO A 54 4.32 -13.28 -17.81
C PRO A 54 4.59 -12.80 -19.23
N ALA A 55 5.76 -13.16 -19.78
CA ALA A 55 6.01 -13.01 -21.19
C ALA A 55 4.76 -13.51 -21.91
N LYS A 56 4.12 -12.66 -22.71
CA LYS A 56 2.99 -13.07 -23.55
C LYS A 56 3.42 -14.37 -24.21
N LEU A 57 2.84 -15.50 -23.80
CA LEU A 57 2.87 -16.72 -24.57
C LEU A 57 2.11 -16.37 -25.84
N ALA A 58 2.86 -16.00 -26.87
CA ALA A 58 2.39 -15.99 -28.23
C ALA A 58 1.98 -17.42 -28.58
N ALA A 59 0.71 -17.60 -28.91
CA ALA A 59 0.15 -18.75 -29.59
C ALA A 59 -0.64 -18.25 -30.79
#